data_AF-A0A3N5P7G5-F1
#
_entry.id   AF-A0A3N5P7G5-F1
#
_cell.length_a   1.000
_cell.length_b   1.000
_cell.length_c   1.000
_cell.angle_alpha   90.00
_cell.angle_beta   90.00
_cell.angle_gamma   90.00
#
_symmetry.space_group_name_H-M   'P 1'
#
loop_
_entity.id
_entity.type
_entity.pdbx_description
1 polymer ?
#
loop_
_entity_poly.entity_id
_entity_poly.type
_entity_poly.pdbx_seq_one_letter_code
_entity_poly.pdbx_strand_id
1 'polypeptide(L)'
;MPRLGHPSKQADALHIVARRADSPLTLSQVCQLAECSASTIQGLAEKGWVQMTPRRTVLSARAGAQTSDVGAAPVQAQALAALLARGGTAELQSFLHETDVRPGTIAALEKKGVACRVQEEPLVLLTLPEAEVMERVVALRGSEKQRAVLQALRGRPGRVWVGGVYAETGADLATLRSLAERGLISLHAEEYDRPEAGPAGPVRLTAEQQPAWEAIARELGKRRPGEDPFVALLHGVTGSGKTELYFRALEATLAAGRRGIVLVPEISLTPQTVQRFEARFPGRVAVLHSELSQGQRYAAWNRVRC
;
A
#
# COMPACT_ATOMS: atom_id res chain seq x y z
N MET A 1 8.45 6.80 -8.96
CA MET A 1 8.79 5.70 -8.03
C MET A 1 9.01 4.43 -8.84
N PRO A 2 10.04 3.62 -8.57
CA PRO A 2 10.09 2.25 -9.09
C PRO A 2 8.80 1.53 -8.69
N ARG A 3 8.31 0.61 -9.54
CA ARG A 3 7.03 -0.12 -9.37
C ARG A 3 7.01 -0.94 -8.07
N LEU A 4 6.82 -0.31 -6.91
CA LEU A 4 6.79 -0.95 -5.59
C LEU A 4 5.62 -1.93 -5.49
N GLY A 5 5.84 -3.08 -4.86
CA GLY A 5 4.84 -4.15 -4.76
C GLY A 5 4.67 -4.97 -6.05
N HIS A 6 3.49 -5.56 -6.20
CA HIS A 6 3.15 -6.44 -7.32
C HIS A 6 2.82 -5.65 -8.59
N PRO A 7 3.03 -6.24 -9.78
CA PRO A 7 2.56 -5.64 -11.04
C PRO A 7 1.04 -5.53 -11.02
N SER A 8 0.51 -4.35 -11.37
CA SER A 8 -0.92 -4.08 -11.39
C SER A 8 -1.24 -3.16 -12.55
N LYS A 9 -1.97 -3.70 -13.54
CA LYS A 9 -2.39 -2.96 -14.74
C LYS A 9 -3.35 -1.81 -14.41
N GLN A 10 -4.19 -2.00 -13.40
CA GLN A 10 -5.02 -0.93 -12.84
C GLN A 10 -4.16 0.21 -12.26
N ALA A 11 -3.07 -0.13 -11.55
CA ALA A 11 -2.20 0.88 -10.96
C ALA A 11 -1.38 1.63 -12.03
N ASP A 12 -0.90 0.92 -13.06
CA ASP A 12 -0.21 1.52 -14.20
C ASP A 12 -1.15 2.47 -14.96
N ALA A 13 -2.37 2.03 -15.29
CA ALA A 13 -3.36 2.84 -15.99
C ALA A 13 -3.76 4.10 -15.19
N LEU A 14 -4.06 3.96 -13.90
CA LEU A 14 -4.43 5.09 -13.04
C LEU A 14 -3.31 6.14 -12.96
N HIS A 15 -2.06 5.68 -12.83
CA HIS A 15 -0.90 6.57 -12.80
C HIS A 15 -0.65 7.26 -14.16
N ILE A 16 -0.90 6.58 -15.29
CA ILE A 16 -0.81 7.18 -16.64
C ILE A 16 -1.85 8.29 -16.82
N VAL A 17 -3.11 8.01 -16.45
CA VAL A 17 -4.21 8.99 -16.55
C VAL A 17 -3.90 10.22 -15.69
N ALA A 18 -3.45 10.03 -14.45
CA ALA A 18 -3.12 11.14 -13.56
C ALA A 18 -1.97 12.03 -14.05
N ARG A 19 -0.96 11.46 -14.72
CA ARG A 19 0.15 12.25 -15.31
C ARG A 19 -0.27 13.11 -16.50
N ARG A 20 -1.49 12.93 -17.01
CA ARG A 20 -2.04 13.68 -18.16
C ARG A 20 -3.42 14.26 -17.85
N ALA A 21 -3.65 14.69 -16.61
CA ALA A 21 -4.92 15.29 -16.21
C ALA A 21 -5.30 16.49 -17.10
N ASP A 22 -4.33 17.33 -17.49
CA ASP A 22 -4.55 18.50 -18.37
C ASP A 22 -4.71 18.15 -19.86
N SER A 23 -4.41 16.92 -20.27
CA SER A 23 -4.52 16.46 -21.66
C SER A 23 -5.05 15.02 -21.70
N PRO A 24 -6.38 14.84 -21.58
CA PRO A 24 -7.03 13.54 -21.52
C PRO A 24 -6.64 12.61 -22.68
N LEU A 25 -6.48 11.33 -22.37
CA LEU A 25 -6.17 10.29 -23.34
C LEU A 25 -7.44 9.54 -23.75
N THR A 26 -7.47 9.02 -24.97
CA THR A 26 -8.52 8.08 -25.37
C THR A 26 -8.36 6.74 -24.65
N LEU A 27 -9.46 5.99 -24.54
CA LEU A 27 -9.47 4.65 -23.95
C LEU A 27 -8.43 3.73 -24.60
N SER A 28 -8.29 3.76 -25.92
CA SER A 28 -7.31 2.94 -26.65
C SER A 28 -5.88 3.36 -26.32
N GLN A 29 -5.61 4.66 -26.23
CA GLN A 29 -4.29 5.19 -25.85
C GLN A 29 -3.90 4.78 -24.43
N VAL A 30 -4.81 4.87 -23.46
CA VAL A 30 -4.55 4.43 -22.08
C VAL A 30 -4.28 2.93 -22.05
N CYS A 31 -5.12 2.13 -22.71
CA CYS A 31 -4.96 0.68 -22.80
C CYS A 31 -3.60 0.28 -23.42
N GLN A 32 -3.17 0.99 -24.47
CA GLN A 32 -1.88 0.73 -25.12
C GLN A 32 -0.71 1.08 -24.20
N LEU A 33 -0.71 2.26 -23.56
CA LEU A 33 0.38 2.69 -22.68
C LEU A 33 0.48 1.87 -21.39
N ALA A 34 -0.65 1.43 -20.85
CA ALA A 34 -0.70 0.58 -19.67
C ALA A 34 -0.55 -0.92 -20.01
N GLU A 35 -0.59 -1.27 -21.31
CA GLU A 35 -0.69 -2.64 -21.81
C GLU A 35 -1.81 -3.42 -21.10
N CYS A 36 -3.03 -2.87 -21.13
CA CYS A 36 -4.21 -3.43 -20.47
C CYS A 36 -5.45 -3.44 -21.38
N SER A 37 -6.51 -4.10 -20.94
CA SER A 37 -7.80 -4.13 -21.62
C SER A 37 -8.73 -3.00 -21.17
N ALA A 38 -9.77 -2.71 -21.96
CA ALA A 38 -10.82 -1.77 -21.58
C ALA A 38 -11.53 -2.15 -20.27
N SER A 39 -11.68 -3.45 -19.99
CA SER A 39 -12.25 -3.93 -18.71
C SER A 39 -11.43 -3.50 -17.49
N THR A 40 -10.12 -3.30 -17.65
CA THR A 40 -9.25 -2.79 -16.58
C THR A 40 -9.65 -1.36 -16.21
N ILE A 41 -9.93 -0.53 -17.22
CA ILE A 41 -10.36 0.86 -17.07
C ILE A 41 -11.79 0.95 -16.53
N GLN A 42 -12.67 0.05 -16.98
CA GLN A 42 -14.02 -0.06 -16.44
C GLN A 42 -13.99 -0.38 -14.93
N GLY A 43 -13.13 -1.29 -14.48
CA GLY A 43 -12.97 -1.57 -13.06
C GLY A 43 -12.40 -0.40 -12.24
N LEU A 44 -11.70 0.55 -12.86
CA LEU A 44 -11.32 1.82 -12.23
C LEU A 44 -12.50 2.80 -12.19
N ALA A 45 -13.33 2.80 -13.23
CA ALA A 45 -14.53 3.65 -13.29
C ALA A 45 -15.60 3.23 -12.28
N GLU A 46 -15.80 1.91 -12.09
CA GLU A 46 -16.70 1.36 -11.06
C GLU A 46 -16.29 1.75 -9.65
N LYS A 47 -14.99 1.94 -9.40
CA LYS A 47 -14.46 2.46 -8.14
C LYS A 47 -14.60 3.98 -8.00
N GLY A 48 -15.10 4.66 -9.03
CA GLY A 48 -15.23 6.11 -9.10
C GLY A 48 -13.89 6.84 -9.27
N TRP A 49 -12.85 6.15 -9.73
CA TRP A 49 -11.49 6.72 -9.79
C TRP A 49 -11.15 7.40 -11.11
N VAL A 50 -11.82 6.97 -12.16
CA VAL A 50 -11.81 7.59 -13.49
C VAL A 50 -13.23 7.64 -14.01
N GLN A 51 -13.48 8.49 -14.99
CA GLN A 51 -14.71 8.47 -15.78
C GLN A 51 -14.38 8.39 -17.26
N MET A 52 -15.25 7.74 -18.03
CA MET A 52 -15.14 7.67 -19.49
C MET A 52 -16.19 8.56 -20.12
N THR A 53 -15.81 9.42 -21.07
CA THR A 53 -16.78 10.13 -21.87
C THR A 53 -17.57 9.15 -22.75
N PRO A 54 -18.84 9.45 -23.10
CA PRO A 54 -19.59 8.59 -24.00
C PRO A 54 -18.93 8.57 -25.37
N ARG A 55 -18.97 7.41 -26.04
CA ARG A 55 -18.59 7.31 -27.45
C ARG A 55 -19.52 8.19 -28.29
N ARG A 56 -18.96 9.06 -29.13
CA ARG A 56 -19.71 9.99 -29.98
C ARG A 56 -19.35 9.77 -31.44
N THR A 57 -20.34 9.97 -32.31
CA THR A 57 -20.10 10.02 -33.75
C THR A 57 -20.11 11.49 -34.15
N VAL A 58 -18.97 11.99 -34.62
CA VAL A 58 -18.85 13.37 -35.08
C VAL A 58 -18.92 13.39 -36.59
N LEU A 59 -19.75 14.28 -37.13
CA LEU A 59 -19.78 14.60 -38.53
C LEU A 59 -18.70 15.65 -38.81
N SER A 60 -17.78 15.36 -39.72
CA SER A 60 -16.73 16.27 -40.16
C SER A 60 -16.87 16.56 -41.65
N ALA A 61 -16.89 17.84 -42.01
CA ALA A 61 -16.75 18.28 -43.39
C ALA A 61 -15.34 17.97 -43.91
N ARG A 62 -15.22 17.71 -45.21
CA ARG A 62 -13.91 17.65 -45.87
C ARG A 62 -13.26 19.04 -45.81
N ALA A 63 -11.96 19.08 -45.55
CA ALA A 63 -11.21 20.34 -45.56
C ALA A 63 -11.40 21.08 -46.90
N GLY A 64 -11.83 22.34 -46.83
CA GLY A 64 -12.12 23.15 -48.01
C GLY A 64 -13.41 22.81 -48.76
N ALA A 65 -14.29 21.97 -48.20
CA ALA A 65 -15.59 21.68 -48.80
C ALA A 65 -16.43 22.96 -48.96
N GLN A 66 -17.07 23.08 -50.12
CA GLN A 66 -17.98 24.19 -50.42
C GLN A 66 -19.38 23.66 -50.71
N THR A 67 -20.39 24.50 -50.51
CA THR A 67 -21.79 24.14 -50.81
C THR A 67 -22.03 23.87 -52.30
N SER A 68 -21.16 24.36 -53.19
CA SER A 68 -21.17 24.03 -54.62
C SER A 68 -20.78 22.57 -54.90
N ASP A 69 -20.02 21.92 -54.00
CA ASP A 69 -19.53 20.54 -54.19
C ASP A 69 -20.68 19.51 -54.20
N VAL A 70 -21.86 19.88 -53.71
CA VAL A 70 -23.04 19.00 -53.73
C VAL A 70 -23.90 19.16 -54.98
N GLY A 71 -23.58 20.08 -55.90
CA GLY A 71 -24.35 20.30 -57.13
C GLY A 71 -25.78 20.80 -56.88
N ALA A 72 -26.72 20.49 -57.79
CA ALA A 72 -28.12 20.91 -57.72
C ALA A 72 -28.95 20.12 -56.68
N ALA A 73 -28.53 20.15 -55.42
CA ALA A 73 -29.17 19.46 -54.30
C ALA A 73 -29.35 20.43 -53.10
N PRO A 74 -30.42 21.24 -53.08
CA PRO A 74 -30.56 22.35 -52.12
C PRO A 74 -30.56 21.90 -50.66
N VAL A 75 -31.17 20.74 -50.35
CA VAL A 75 -31.19 20.17 -48.99
C VAL A 75 -29.79 19.73 -48.54
N GLN A 76 -28.98 19.19 -49.45
CA GLN A 76 -27.59 18.80 -49.15
C GLN A 76 -26.71 20.03 -48.98
N ALA A 77 -26.92 21.08 -49.78
CA ALA A 77 -26.18 22.33 -49.70
C ALA A 77 -26.48 23.05 -48.37
N GLN A 78 -27.75 23.07 -47.96
CA GLN A 78 -28.16 23.63 -46.67
C GLN A 78 -27.56 22.86 -45.49
N ALA A 79 -27.58 21.51 -45.53
CA ALA A 79 -26.96 20.69 -44.50
C ALA A 79 -25.43 20.92 -44.41
N LEU A 80 -24.73 20.97 -45.55
CA LEU A 80 -23.30 21.26 -45.59
C LEU A 80 -22.99 22.68 -45.10
N ALA A 81 -23.79 23.68 -45.49
CA ALA A 81 -23.65 25.04 -44.99
C ALA A 81 -23.81 25.13 -43.46
N ALA A 82 -24.81 24.42 -42.90
CA ALA A 82 -25.05 24.37 -41.46
C ALA A 82 -23.90 23.71 -40.68
N LEU A 83 -23.24 22.72 -41.29
CA LEU A 83 -22.05 22.08 -40.72
C LEU A 83 -20.82 23.00 -40.79
N LEU A 84 -20.58 23.65 -41.94
CA LEU A 84 -19.47 24.59 -42.12
C LEU A 84 -19.60 25.81 -41.20
N ALA A 85 -20.82 26.31 -40.97
CA ALA A 85 -21.09 27.39 -40.03
C ALA A 85 -20.74 27.03 -38.57
N ARG A 86 -20.68 25.74 -38.23
CA ARG A 86 -20.25 25.21 -36.93
C ARG A 86 -18.74 24.93 -36.86
N GLY A 87 -17.96 25.50 -37.78
CA GLY A 87 -16.52 25.23 -37.90
C GLY A 87 -16.19 23.92 -38.61
N GLY A 88 -17.17 23.31 -39.30
CA GLY A 88 -16.98 22.10 -40.10
C GLY A 88 -17.08 20.79 -39.33
N THR A 89 -17.31 20.81 -38.02
CA THR A 89 -17.45 19.60 -37.19
C THR A 89 -18.63 19.72 -36.23
N ALA A 90 -19.43 18.66 -36.08
CA ALA A 90 -20.53 18.62 -35.11
C ALA A 90 -20.84 17.19 -34.64
N GLU A 91 -21.28 17.01 -33.40
CA GLU A 91 -21.78 15.70 -32.94
C GLU A 91 -23.07 15.34 -33.70
N LEU A 92 -23.12 14.13 -34.26
CA LEU A 92 -24.12 13.74 -35.26
C LEU A 92 -25.55 13.82 -34.72
N GLN A 93 -25.82 13.31 -33.50
CA GLN A 93 -27.18 13.31 -32.97
C GLN A 93 -27.68 14.73 -32.70
N SER A 94 -26.84 15.55 -32.08
CA SER A 94 -27.11 16.97 -31.82
C SER A 94 -27.31 17.73 -33.12
N PHE A 95 -26.48 17.47 -34.14
CA PHE A 95 -26.61 18.09 -35.45
C PHE A 95 -27.95 17.76 -36.11
N LEU A 96 -28.35 16.48 -36.11
CA LEU A 96 -29.64 16.05 -36.68
C LEU A 96 -30.82 16.70 -35.94
N HIS A 97 -30.75 16.78 -34.61
CA HIS A 97 -31.80 17.37 -33.78
C HIS A 97 -31.92 18.90 -33.97
N GLU A 98 -30.80 19.62 -34.10
CA GLU A 98 -30.79 21.08 -34.23
C GLU A 98 -31.11 21.59 -35.64
N THR A 99 -30.85 20.80 -36.68
CA THR A 99 -30.91 21.27 -38.08
C THR A 99 -32.06 20.68 -38.88
N ASP A 100 -32.87 19.79 -38.28
CA ASP A 100 -33.93 19.00 -38.94
C ASP A 100 -33.44 18.25 -40.21
N VAL A 101 -32.14 18.01 -40.28
CA VAL A 101 -31.52 17.29 -41.39
C VAL A 101 -31.81 15.81 -41.23
N ARG A 102 -32.36 15.18 -42.28
CA ARG A 102 -32.61 13.74 -42.27
C ARG A 102 -31.31 12.92 -42.38
N PRO A 103 -31.21 11.74 -41.73
CA PRO A 103 -30.03 10.87 -41.81
C PRO A 103 -29.60 10.49 -43.23
N GLY A 104 -30.57 10.35 -44.15
CA GLY A 104 -30.30 10.08 -45.57
C GLY A 104 -29.55 11.20 -46.28
N THR A 105 -29.73 12.46 -45.86
CA THR A 105 -28.97 13.61 -46.37
C THR A 105 -27.50 13.49 -45.98
N ILE A 106 -27.21 13.07 -44.74
CA ILE A 106 -25.84 12.82 -44.29
C ILE A 106 -25.17 11.72 -45.11
N ALA A 107 -25.88 10.61 -45.35
CA ALA A 107 -25.37 9.53 -46.21
C ALA A 107 -25.07 10.00 -47.65
N ALA A 108 -25.87 10.93 -48.18
CA ALA A 108 -25.62 11.52 -49.50
C ALA A 108 -24.39 12.43 -49.52
N LEU A 109 -24.16 13.22 -48.45
CA LEU A 109 -22.94 14.02 -48.27
C LEU A 109 -21.70 13.12 -48.17
N GLU A 110 -21.80 12.00 -47.45
CA GLU A 110 -20.73 10.99 -47.36
C GLU A 110 -20.43 10.36 -48.73
N LYS A 111 -21.47 9.97 -49.48
CA LYS A 111 -21.31 9.41 -50.83
C LYS A 111 -20.64 10.38 -51.80
N LYS A 112 -20.83 11.69 -51.62
CA LYS A 112 -20.18 12.74 -52.40
C LYS A 112 -18.78 13.12 -51.88
N GLY A 113 -18.33 12.54 -50.77
CA GLY A 113 -17.02 12.79 -50.17
C GLY A 113 -16.86 14.20 -49.59
N VAL A 114 -17.95 14.93 -49.36
CA VAL A 114 -17.91 16.30 -48.83
C VAL A 114 -18.00 16.34 -47.30
N ALA A 115 -18.46 15.26 -46.68
CA ALA A 115 -18.45 15.06 -45.24
C ALA A 115 -18.22 13.58 -44.91
N CYS A 116 -17.80 13.28 -43.70
CA CYS A 116 -17.62 11.91 -43.21
C CYS A 116 -18.00 11.82 -41.73
N ARG A 117 -18.47 10.64 -41.30
CA ARG A 117 -18.60 10.33 -39.87
C ARG A 117 -17.25 9.85 -39.33
N VAL A 118 -16.80 10.50 -38.27
CA VAL A 118 -15.64 10.12 -37.47
C VAL A 118 -16.14 9.60 -36.14
N GLN A 119 -15.68 8.42 -35.74
CA GLN A 119 -15.96 7.88 -34.42
C GLN A 119 -14.95 8.47 -33.45
N GLU A 120 -15.41 9.30 -32.51
CA GLU A 120 -14.57 9.77 -31.41
C GLU A 120 -14.56 8.72 -30.31
N GLU A 121 -13.36 8.29 -29.96
CA GLU A 121 -13.17 7.34 -28.87
C GLU A 121 -13.47 7.99 -27.51
N PRO A 122 -14.02 7.23 -26.55
CA PRO A 122 -14.12 7.66 -25.17
C PRO A 122 -12.79 8.19 -24.63
N LEU A 123 -12.81 9.37 -24.04
CA LEU A 123 -11.70 9.91 -23.26
C LEU A 123 -11.79 9.39 -21.84
N VAL A 124 -10.64 9.07 -21.24
CA VAL A 124 -10.54 8.66 -19.84
C VAL A 124 -10.09 9.88 -19.03
N LEU A 125 -10.95 10.32 -18.10
CA LEU A 125 -10.73 11.48 -17.26
C LEU A 125 -10.48 11.02 -15.82
N LEU A 126 -9.53 11.64 -15.14
CA LEU A 126 -9.32 11.43 -13.72
C LEU A 126 -10.47 12.08 -12.92
N THR A 127 -11.10 11.33 -12.03
CA THR A 127 -12.09 11.86 -11.08
C THR A 127 -11.53 11.98 -9.67
N LEU A 128 -10.50 11.21 -9.34
CA LEU A 128 -9.79 11.35 -8.07
C LEU A 128 -9.04 12.67 -7.99
N PRO A 129 -9.00 13.31 -6.81
CA PRO A 129 -8.02 14.34 -6.53
C PRO A 129 -6.60 13.82 -6.75
N GLU A 130 -5.75 14.59 -7.43
CA GLU A 130 -4.38 14.17 -7.76
C GLU A 130 -3.57 13.73 -6.52
N ALA A 131 -3.80 14.39 -5.39
CA ALA A 131 -3.16 14.08 -4.11
C ALA A 131 -3.42 12.64 -3.62
N GLU A 132 -4.57 12.05 -3.95
CA GLU A 132 -4.96 10.70 -3.52
C GLU A 132 -4.49 9.59 -4.47
N VAL A 133 -4.13 9.93 -5.71
CA VAL A 133 -3.79 8.95 -6.75
C VAL A 133 -2.68 8.02 -6.29
N MET A 134 -1.62 8.58 -5.69
CA MET A 134 -0.46 7.80 -5.27
C MET A 134 -0.79 6.80 -4.17
N GLU A 135 -1.73 7.13 -3.27
CA GLU A 135 -2.20 6.21 -2.24
C GLU A 135 -2.96 5.03 -2.85
N ARG A 136 -3.85 5.29 -3.81
CA ARG A 136 -4.59 4.23 -4.53
C ARG A 136 -3.68 3.34 -5.35
N VAL A 137 -2.67 3.92 -6.00
CA VAL A 137 -1.64 3.17 -6.75
C VAL A 137 -0.87 2.24 -5.81
N VAL A 138 -0.50 2.70 -4.61
CA VAL A 138 0.21 1.90 -3.60
C VAL A 138 -0.65 0.73 -3.13
N ALA A 139 -1.93 0.98 -2.85
CA ALA A 139 -2.89 -0.03 -2.41
C ALA A 139 -3.15 -1.10 -3.49
N LEU A 140 -3.33 -0.69 -4.75
CA LEU A 140 -3.50 -1.62 -5.88
C LEU A 140 -2.30 -2.56 -6.11
N ARG A 141 -1.11 -2.19 -5.60
CA ARG A 141 0.11 -3.00 -5.69
C ARG A 141 0.42 -3.79 -4.42
N GLY A 142 -0.34 -3.58 -3.34
CA GLY A 142 -0.03 -4.14 -2.03
C GLY A 142 1.33 -3.69 -1.50
N SER A 143 1.68 -2.41 -1.74
CA SER A 143 3.01 -1.87 -1.45
C SER A 143 3.07 -0.96 -0.21
N GLU A 144 2.06 -1.05 0.66
CA GLU A 144 1.88 -0.19 1.84
C GLU A 144 3.06 -0.34 2.80
N LYS A 145 3.47 -1.58 3.09
CA LYS A 145 4.59 -1.89 3.98
C LYS A 145 5.91 -1.40 3.40
N GLN A 146 6.15 -1.61 2.10
CA GLN A 146 7.34 -1.10 1.40
C GLN A 146 7.41 0.43 1.49
N ARG A 147 6.29 1.12 1.28
CA ARG A 147 6.21 2.58 1.42
C ARG A 147 6.50 3.03 2.85
N ALA A 148 5.92 2.35 3.84
CA ALA A 148 6.13 2.66 5.26
C ALA A 148 7.59 2.50 5.67
N VAL A 149 8.27 1.44 5.23
CA VAL A 149 9.72 1.25 5.44
C VAL A 149 10.52 2.41 4.85
N LEU A 150 10.28 2.77 3.59
CA LEU A 150 11.02 3.86 2.97
C LEU A 150 10.75 5.20 3.66
N GLN A 151 9.52 5.44 4.12
CA GLN A 151 9.18 6.63 4.91
C GLN A 151 9.88 6.64 6.27
N ALA A 152 9.90 5.52 6.99
CA ALA A 152 10.58 5.41 8.29
C ALA A 152 12.11 5.60 8.18
N LEU A 153 12.70 5.23 7.03
CA LEU A 153 14.12 5.43 6.76
C LEU A 153 14.44 6.83 6.22
N ARG A 154 13.46 7.56 5.67
CA ARG A 154 13.69 8.93 5.19
C ARG A 154 14.05 9.84 6.37
N GLY A 155 15.18 10.51 6.27
CA GLY A 155 15.65 11.46 7.28
C GLY A 155 16.42 10.83 8.45
N ARG A 156 16.67 9.50 8.44
CA ARG A 156 17.56 8.83 9.38
C ARG A 156 18.89 8.49 8.70
N PRO A 157 19.89 9.38 8.71
CA PRO A 157 21.20 9.06 8.16
C PRO A 157 21.89 7.99 9.02
N GLY A 158 22.41 6.93 8.38
CA GLY A 158 23.19 5.89 9.05
C GLY A 158 22.51 4.51 9.09
N ARG A 159 23.06 3.62 9.91
CA ARG A 159 22.59 2.23 10.05
C ARG A 159 21.37 2.20 10.98
N VAL A 160 20.30 1.54 10.56
CA VAL A 160 19.06 1.41 11.35
C VAL A 160 18.87 -0.05 11.74
N TRP A 161 18.58 -0.29 13.02
CA TRP A 161 18.30 -1.64 13.51
C TRP A 161 17.00 -2.18 12.92
N VAL A 162 17.08 -3.36 12.31
CA VAL A 162 15.97 -4.01 11.58
C VAL A 162 14.73 -4.24 12.44
N GLY A 163 14.88 -4.60 13.72
CA GLY A 163 13.74 -4.80 14.61
C GLY A 163 12.95 -3.52 14.89
N GLY A 164 13.60 -2.35 14.88
CA GLY A 164 12.94 -1.06 15.01
C GLY A 164 12.11 -0.73 13.76
N VAL A 165 12.62 -1.09 12.58
CA VAL A 165 11.89 -0.95 11.31
C VAL A 165 10.65 -1.84 11.31
N TYR A 166 10.74 -3.09 11.78
CA TYR A 166 9.57 -3.96 11.91
C TYR A 166 8.53 -3.40 12.87
N ALA A 167 8.97 -2.88 14.02
CA ALA A 167 8.07 -2.31 15.03
C ALA A 167 7.33 -1.06 14.51
N GLU A 168 8.02 -0.20 13.76
CA GLU A 168 7.44 1.04 13.24
C GLU A 168 6.53 0.82 12.03
N THR A 169 6.79 -0.21 11.22
CA THR A 169 6.17 -0.35 9.89
C THR A 169 5.31 -1.60 9.70
N GLY A 170 5.40 -2.58 10.61
CA GLY A 170 4.76 -3.90 10.47
C GLY A 170 5.30 -4.72 9.28
N ALA A 171 6.44 -4.32 8.74
CA ALA A 171 7.15 -5.03 7.68
C ALA A 171 7.88 -6.26 8.23
N ASP A 172 8.26 -7.14 7.31
CA ASP A 172 9.01 -8.35 7.59
C ASP A 172 10.33 -8.38 6.79
N LEU A 173 11.11 -9.44 6.98
CA LEU A 173 12.39 -9.59 6.27
C LEU A 173 12.21 -9.70 4.75
N ALA A 174 11.10 -10.30 4.28
CA ALA A 174 10.81 -10.42 2.85
C ALA A 174 10.59 -9.04 2.22
N THR A 175 9.87 -8.15 2.90
CA THR A 175 9.65 -6.77 2.50
C THR A 175 10.98 -6.02 2.38
N LEU A 176 11.85 -6.14 3.39
CA LEU A 176 13.17 -5.50 3.36
C LEU A 176 14.07 -6.05 2.26
N ARG A 177 14.10 -7.37 2.05
CA ARG A 177 14.87 -8.00 0.96
C ARG A 177 14.41 -7.51 -0.40
N SER A 178 13.09 -7.46 -0.63
CA SER A 178 12.54 -6.93 -1.88
C SER A 178 12.93 -5.48 -2.14
N LEU A 179 12.99 -4.65 -1.09
CA LEU A 179 13.49 -3.27 -1.20
C LEU A 179 15.00 -3.23 -1.49
N ALA A 180 15.78 -4.13 -0.90
CA ALA A 180 17.23 -4.22 -1.09
C ALA A 180 17.62 -4.71 -2.50
N GLU A 181 16.92 -5.72 -3.02
CA GLU A 181 17.09 -6.22 -4.40
C GLU A 181 16.81 -5.13 -5.44
N ARG A 182 15.96 -4.16 -5.09
CA ARG A 182 15.64 -2.99 -5.93
C ARG A 182 16.59 -1.82 -5.71
N GLY A 183 17.63 -1.99 -4.88
CA GLY A 183 18.63 -0.96 -4.59
C GLY A 183 18.12 0.23 -3.78
N LEU A 184 16.96 0.09 -3.12
CA LEU A 184 16.34 1.19 -2.36
C LEU A 184 16.84 1.27 -0.93
N ILE A 185 17.32 0.15 -0.38
CA ILE A 185 17.97 0.04 0.93
C ILE A 185 19.17 -0.91 0.81
N SER A 186 20.09 -0.83 1.75
CA SER A 186 21.17 -1.82 1.88
C SER A 186 20.95 -2.64 3.15
N LEU A 187 20.93 -3.97 3.02
CA LEU A 187 20.84 -4.89 4.15
C LEU A 187 22.21 -5.50 4.41
N HIS A 188 22.77 -5.21 5.58
CA HIS A 188 24.03 -5.78 6.04
C HIS A 188 23.78 -6.68 7.24
N ALA A 189 24.34 -7.89 7.22
CA ALA A 189 24.39 -8.78 8.37
C ALA A 189 25.65 -8.48 9.19
N GLU A 190 25.75 -7.26 9.69
CA GLU A 190 26.80 -6.86 10.64
C GLU A 190 26.19 -6.73 12.04
N GLU A 191 26.97 -7.09 13.06
CA GLU A 191 26.64 -6.80 14.46
C GLU A 191 26.60 -5.27 14.63
N TYR A 192 25.39 -4.73 14.73
CA TYR A 192 25.18 -3.32 15.04
C TYR A 192 24.89 -3.19 16.53
N ASP A 193 25.69 -2.38 17.23
CA ASP A 193 25.40 -1.98 18.60
C ASP A 193 24.05 -1.27 18.63
N ARG A 194 23.10 -1.92 19.29
CA ARG A 194 21.72 -1.47 19.38
C ARG A 194 21.72 -0.14 20.14
N PRO A 195 20.99 0.88 19.67
CA PRO A 195 20.80 2.07 20.49
C PRO A 195 20.15 1.65 21.81
N GLU A 196 20.80 1.98 22.92
CA GLU A 196 20.32 1.67 24.26
C GLU A 196 18.92 2.27 24.45
N ALA A 197 17.89 1.42 24.46
CA ALA A 197 16.60 1.83 24.96
C ALA A 197 16.77 2.04 26.47
N GLY A 198 16.82 3.30 26.89
CA GLY A 198 16.94 3.65 28.30
C GLY A 198 15.85 2.96 29.14
N PRO A 199 16.16 2.50 30.35
CA PRO A 199 15.22 1.72 31.15
C PRO A 199 13.98 2.54 31.49
N ALA A 200 12.80 2.03 31.14
CA ALA A 200 11.56 2.49 31.75
C ALA A 200 11.68 2.29 33.27
N GLY A 201 11.54 3.39 34.03
CA GLY A 201 11.76 3.39 35.49
C GLY A 201 10.89 2.36 36.24
N PRO A 202 11.28 1.98 37.47
CA PRO A 202 10.67 0.86 38.18
C PRO A 202 9.19 1.13 38.50
N VAL A 203 8.31 0.26 37.97
CA VAL A 203 6.89 0.25 38.30
C VAL A 203 6.73 -0.12 39.78
N ARG A 204 5.97 0.68 40.54
CA ARG A 204 5.65 0.37 41.94
C ARG A 204 4.59 -0.73 41.99
N LEU A 205 4.83 -1.78 42.79
CA LEU A 205 3.84 -2.83 43.01
C LEU A 205 2.64 -2.30 43.80
N THR A 206 1.46 -2.84 43.52
CA THR A 206 0.27 -2.57 44.32
C THR A 206 0.36 -3.27 45.68
N ALA A 207 -0.48 -2.83 46.64
CA ALA A 207 -0.57 -3.46 47.96
C ALA A 207 -0.92 -4.96 47.89
N GLU A 208 -1.67 -5.39 46.86
CA GLU A 208 -2.02 -6.80 46.63
C GLU A 208 -0.89 -7.59 45.96
N GLN A 209 -0.10 -6.94 45.11
CA GLN A 209 1.04 -7.59 44.44
C GLN A 209 2.24 -7.78 45.35
N GLN A 210 2.41 -6.89 46.34
CA GLN A 210 3.58 -6.89 47.22
C GLN A 210 3.75 -8.21 48.01
N PRO A 211 2.70 -8.77 48.67
CA PRO A 211 2.81 -10.08 49.33
C PRO A 211 3.12 -11.22 48.36
N ALA A 212 2.53 -11.19 47.15
CA ALA A 212 2.79 -12.21 46.12
C ALA A 212 4.25 -12.15 45.64
N TRP A 213 4.79 -10.94 45.45
CA TRP A 213 6.19 -10.73 45.12
C TRP A 213 7.12 -11.22 46.22
N GLU A 214 6.85 -10.88 47.47
CA GLU A 214 7.67 -11.29 48.62
C GLU A 214 7.75 -12.81 48.75
N ALA A 215 6.64 -13.53 48.53
CA ALA A 215 6.62 -14.98 48.51
C ALA A 215 7.52 -15.56 47.41
N ILE A 216 7.45 -15.01 46.18
CA ILE A 216 8.27 -15.44 45.03
C ILE A 216 9.75 -15.11 45.28
N ALA A 217 10.07 -13.88 45.71
CA ALA A 217 11.42 -13.42 45.94
C ALA A 217 12.14 -14.23 47.02
N ARG A 218 11.43 -14.59 48.09
CA ARG A 218 11.95 -15.45 49.16
C ARG A 218 12.38 -16.82 48.65
N GLU A 219 11.59 -17.43 47.77
CA GLU A 219 11.90 -18.73 47.18
C GLU A 219 13.06 -18.63 46.18
N LEU A 220 13.08 -17.59 45.34
CA LEU A 220 14.17 -17.36 44.39
C LEU A 220 15.53 -17.18 45.09
N GLY A 221 15.58 -16.51 46.23
CA GLY A 221 16.82 -16.22 46.96
C GLY A 221 17.39 -17.39 47.79
N LYS A 222 16.57 -18.38 48.17
CA LYS A 222 16.99 -19.46 49.09
C LYS A 222 17.45 -20.75 48.39
N ARG A 223 17.16 -20.89 47.10
CA ARG A 223 17.25 -22.18 46.40
C ARG A 223 18.65 -22.51 45.89
N ARG A 224 19.13 -23.68 46.28
CA ARG A 224 20.44 -24.24 45.88
C ARG A 224 20.31 -25.16 44.67
N PRO A 225 21.39 -25.36 43.89
CA PRO A 225 21.41 -26.38 42.85
C PRO A 225 21.11 -27.77 43.43
N GLY A 226 20.14 -28.48 42.86
CA GLY A 226 19.75 -29.84 43.29
C GLY A 226 18.51 -29.95 44.18
N GLU A 227 17.91 -28.83 44.59
CA GLU A 227 16.60 -28.82 45.26
C GLU A 227 15.44 -28.97 44.26
N ASP A 228 14.32 -29.57 44.70
CA ASP A 228 13.09 -29.72 43.90
C ASP A 228 12.64 -28.37 43.32
N PRO A 229 12.04 -28.28 42.11
CA PRO A 229 11.69 -27.02 41.47
C PRO A 229 10.62 -26.23 42.24
N PHE A 230 10.69 -24.89 42.17
CA PHE A 230 9.66 -24.02 42.73
C PHE A 230 8.51 -23.94 41.75
N VAL A 231 7.31 -24.27 42.21
CA VAL A 231 6.09 -24.15 41.40
C VAL A 231 5.12 -23.24 42.15
N ALA A 232 4.70 -22.17 41.48
CA ALA A 232 3.71 -21.24 42.00
C ALA A 232 2.66 -20.94 40.94
N LEU A 233 1.41 -20.83 41.39
CA LEU A 233 0.29 -20.35 40.58
C LEU A 233 -0.02 -18.91 40.97
N LEU A 234 0.22 -17.97 40.06
CA LEU A 234 -0.15 -16.56 40.24
C LEU A 234 -1.56 -16.32 39.69
N HIS A 235 -2.55 -16.31 40.58
CA HIS A 235 -3.95 -16.07 40.21
C HIS A 235 -4.28 -14.57 40.19
N GLY A 236 -4.95 -14.12 39.13
CA GLY A 236 -5.43 -12.74 39.02
C GLY A 236 -6.11 -12.48 37.68
N VAL A 237 -7.06 -11.55 37.65
CA VAL A 237 -7.77 -11.15 36.43
C VAL A 237 -6.85 -10.46 35.41
N THR A 238 -7.25 -10.36 34.14
CA THR A 238 -6.52 -9.58 33.13
C THR A 238 -6.43 -8.11 33.59
N GLY A 239 -5.27 -7.47 33.41
CA GLY A 239 -5.04 -6.10 33.87
C GLY A 239 -4.57 -5.95 35.33
N SER A 240 -4.59 -7.02 36.15
CA SER A 240 -4.05 -7.02 37.52
C SER A 240 -2.51 -6.87 37.63
N GLY A 241 -1.82 -6.71 36.50
CA GLY A 241 -0.37 -6.48 36.47
C GLY A 241 0.51 -7.72 36.72
N LYS A 242 0.02 -8.95 36.54
CA LYS A 242 0.83 -10.20 36.66
C LYS A 242 2.15 -10.15 35.89
N THR A 243 2.16 -9.50 34.73
CA THR A 243 3.36 -9.32 33.89
C THR A 243 4.50 -8.61 34.64
N GLU A 244 4.19 -7.67 35.53
CA GLU A 244 5.20 -6.97 36.33
C GLU A 244 5.90 -7.92 37.32
N LEU A 245 5.15 -8.85 37.91
CA LEU A 245 5.73 -9.88 38.77
C LEU A 245 6.64 -10.84 37.98
N TYR A 246 6.31 -11.13 36.72
CA TYR A 246 7.19 -11.90 35.83
C TYR A 246 8.49 -11.14 35.53
N PHE A 247 8.42 -9.84 35.27
CA PHE A 247 9.60 -9.01 35.05
C PHE A 247 10.50 -8.97 36.27
N ARG A 248 9.97 -8.75 37.47
CA ARG A 248 10.79 -8.77 38.69
C ARG A 248 11.42 -10.12 38.96
N ALA A 249 10.70 -11.22 38.70
CA ALA A 249 11.24 -12.57 38.83
C ALA A 249 12.41 -12.81 37.84
N LEU A 250 12.28 -12.34 36.61
CA LEU A 250 13.36 -12.38 35.62
C LEU A 250 14.54 -11.50 36.03
N GLU A 251 14.30 -10.27 36.51
CA GLU A 251 15.37 -9.39 37.01
C GLU A 251 16.18 -10.05 38.12
N ALA A 252 15.51 -10.62 39.13
CA ALA A 252 16.17 -11.34 40.21
C ALA A 252 16.95 -12.56 39.70
N THR A 253 16.39 -13.31 38.74
CA THR A 253 17.03 -14.47 38.13
C THR A 253 18.29 -14.07 37.35
N LEU A 254 18.20 -13.02 36.54
CA LEU A 254 19.29 -12.49 35.74
C LEU A 254 20.38 -11.86 36.62
N ALA A 255 20.01 -11.21 37.73
CA ALA A 255 20.95 -10.66 38.72
C ALA A 255 21.74 -11.78 39.44
N ALA A 256 21.15 -12.96 39.59
CA ALA A 256 21.83 -14.16 40.09
C ALA A 256 22.70 -14.88 39.03
N GLY A 257 22.92 -14.27 37.85
CA GLY A 257 23.72 -14.86 36.76
C GLY A 257 23.05 -16.06 36.06
N ARG A 258 21.75 -16.26 36.27
CA ARG A 258 20.97 -17.34 35.66
C ARG A 258 20.22 -16.83 34.43
N ARG A 259 19.69 -17.75 33.62
CA ARG A 259 18.83 -17.46 32.45
C ARG A 259 17.37 -17.76 32.79
N GLY A 260 16.45 -17.03 32.17
CA GLY A 260 15.01 -17.24 32.29
C GLY A 260 14.37 -17.57 30.94
N ILE A 261 13.31 -18.38 30.97
CA ILE A 261 12.46 -18.66 29.82
C ILE A 261 11.03 -18.23 30.14
N VAL A 262 10.37 -17.55 29.21
CA VAL A 262 8.95 -17.21 29.30
C VAL A 262 8.22 -17.88 28.15
N LEU A 263 7.27 -18.74 28.49
CA LEU A 263 6.41 -19.40 27.52
C LEU A 263 5.09 -18.64 27.44
N VAL A 264 4.72 -18.26 26.22
CA VAL A 264 3.44 -17.60 25.92
C VAL A 264 2.66 -18.44 24.92
N PRO A 265 1.32 -18.39 24.93
CA PRO A 265 0.52 -18.96 23.85
C PRO A 265 0.93 -18.38 22.49
N GLU A 266 0.88 -19.17 21.41
CA GLU A 266 1.32 -18.76 20.07
C GLU A 266 0.65 -17.45 19.60
N ILE A 267 -0.66 -17.32 19.82
CA ILE A 267 -1.45 -16.12 19.50
C ILE A 267 -1.12 -14.88 20.36
N SER A 268 -0.41 -15.07 21.48
CA SER A 268 -0.07 -14.01 22.44
C SER A 268 1.32 -13.42 22.23
N LEU A 269 2.11 -13.98 21.30
CA LEU A 269 3.39 -13.42 20.87
C LEU A 269 3.17 -12.24 19.91
N THR A 270 2.45 -11.24 20.39
CA THR A 270 2.23 -10.01 19.65
C THR A 270 3.49 -9.14 19.69
N PRO A 271 3.70 -8.25 18.69
CA PRO A 271 4.76 -7.26 18.72
C PRO A 271 4.78 -6.43 20.02
N GLN A 272 3.60 -6.18 20.61
CA GLN A 272 3.45 -5.46 21.88
C GLN A 272 4.06 -6.24 23.06
N THR A 273 3.87 -7.56 23.13
CA THR A 273 4.47 -8.39 24.17
C THR A 273 6.00 -8.35 24.07
N VAL A 274 6.54 -8.55 22.86
CA VAL A 274 7.99 -8.48 22.61
C VAL A 274 8.55 -7.11 23.00
N GLN A 275 7.89 -6.02 22.61
CA GLN A 275 8.29 -4.65 22.95
C GLN A 275 8.42 -4.43 24.46
N ARG A 276 7.48 -4.98 25.27
CA ARG A 276 7.53 -4.84 26.72
C ARG A 276 8.72 -5.58 27.34
N PHE A 277 9.06 -6.77 26.83
CA PHE A 277 10.23 -7.51 27.28
C PHE A 277 11.54 -6.81 26.87
N GLU A 278 11.63 -6.33 25.63
CA GLU A 278 12.81 -5.60 25.14
C GLU A 278 13.02 -4.26 25.88
N ALA A 279 11.93 -3.53 26.20
CA ALA A 279 12.01 -2.29 26.95
C ALA A 279 12.51 -2.50 28.40
N ARG A 280 12.25 -3.68 28.99
CA ARG A 280 12.68 -4.02 30.35
C ARG A 280 14.07 -4.66 30.39
N PHE A 281 14.43 -5.43 29.35
CA PHE A 281 15.69 -6.19 29.27
C PHE A 281 16.44 -5.90 27.97
N PRO A 282 16.88 -4.66 27.74
CA PRO A 282 17.48 -4.25 26.47
C PRO A 282 18.70 -5.13 26.16
N GLY A 283 18.73 -5.70 24.95
CA GLY A 283 19.86 -6.50 24.47
C GLY A 283 19.92 -7.93 25.02
N ARG A 284 19.04 -8.32 25.95
CA ARG A 284 19.08 -9.62 26.65
C ARG A 284 17.93 -10.57 26.28
N VAL A 285 17.12 -10.22 25.29
CA VAL A 285 15.94 -11.01 24.87
C VAL A 285 16.21 -11.74 23.54
N ALA A 286 15.82 -13.01 23.51
CA ALA A 286 15.76 -13.83 22.30
C ALA A 286 14.34 -14.40 22.16
N VAL A 287 13.73 -14.22 20.99
CA VAL A 287 12.36 -14.67 20.71
C VAL A 287 12.41 -15.85 19.75
N LEU A 288 11.67 -16.91 20.07
CA LEU A 288 11.54 -18.12 19.26
C LEU A 288 10.06 -18.33 18.90
N HIS A 289 9.74 -18.41 17.61
CA HIS A 289 8.39 -18.69 17.11
C HIS A 289 8.39 -19.49 15.80
N SER A 290 7.22 -20.01 15.42
CA SER A 290 6.99 -20.90 14.28
C SER A 290 7.40 -20.27 12.93
N GLU A 291 7.13 -18.99 12.75
CA GLU A 291 7.44 -18.25 11.50
C GLU A 291 8.93 -17.93 11.30
N LEU A 292 9.81 -18.20 12.28
CA LEU A 292 11.26 -18.03 12.08
C LEU A 292 11.81 -19.09 11.12
N SER A 293 12.63 -18.64 10.17
CA SER A 293 13.44 -19.55 9.33
C SER A 293 14.46 -20.33 10.17
N GLN A 294 14.95 -21.46 9.66
CA GLN A 294 15.93 -22.27 10.40
C GLN A 294 17.20 -21.48 10.80
N GLY A 295 17.71 -20.62 9.92
CA GLY A 295 18.87 -19.77 10.22
C GLY A 295 18.59 -18.75 11.33
N GLN A 296 17.38 -18.17 11.36
CA GLN A 296 16.98 -17.24 12.42
C GLN A 296 16.78 -17.95 13.76
N ARG A 297 16.17 -19.15 13.75
CA ARG A 297 16.06 -19.99 14.97
C ARG A 297 17.44 -20.37 15.49
N TYR A 298 18.36 -20.75 14.62
CA TYR A 298 19.74 -21.06 14.98
C TYR A 298 20.46 -19.86 15.61
N ALA A 299 20.34 -18.67 15.01
CA ALA A 299 20.94 -17.45 15.57
C ALA A 299 20.32 -17.04 16.91
N ALA A 300 19.00 -17.21 17.09
CA ALA A 300 18.33 -16.97 18.36
C ALA A 300 18.76 -18.00 19.42
N TRP A 301 18.90 -19.27 19.04
CA TRP A 301 19.40 -20.33 19.93
C TRP A 301 20.84 -20.10 20.37
N ASN A 302 21.72 -19.68 19.46
CA ASN A 302 23.11 -19.36 19.80
C ASN A 302 23.21 -18.20 20.80
N ARG A 303 22.34 -17.19 20.68
CA ARG A 303 22.25 -16.09 21.66
C ARG A 303 21.76 -16.54 23.04
N VAL A 304 21.00 -17.62 23.13
CA VAL A 304 20.61 -18.20 24.43
C VAL A 304 21.76 -18.99 25.03
N ARG A 305 22.63 -19.59 24.20
CA ARG A 305 23.75 -20.43 24.62
C ARG A 305 24.98 -19.64 25.09
N CYS A 306 25.35 -18.59 24.36
CA CYS A 306 26.49 -17.71 24.66
C CYS A 306 26.13 -16.74 25.78
#